data_AF-A0A552X5A4-F1
#
_entry.id   AF-A0A552X5A4-F1
#
_cell.length_a   1.000
_cell.length_b   1.000
_cell.length_c   1.000
_cell.angle_alpha   90.00
_cell.angle_beta   90.00
_cell.angle_gamma   90.00
#
_symmetry.space_group_name_H-M   'P 1'
#
loop_
_entity.id
_entity.type
_entity.pdbx_description
1 polymer ?
#
loop_
_entity_poly.entity_id
_entity_poly.type
_entity_poly.pdbx_seq_one_letter_code
_entity_poly.pdbx_strand_id
1 'polypeptide(L)'
;MLNKNKINIISVSGYGWSGSSAVVDFMKGFKDTKAIETEFRLLKDPGGIMDLESALLDNWDVMKNGLAINDFITLINILNRKHIKMFQMGGSYGVTVSNDFLRQSYDYINDLVDFKFNGDSLIFDYSLSRFQYFLKRVRKRVLRAYAKEIYFSKPSREAFRKATQSYLSCVLRDFANKHECRNVVLDQAIPASNIKKSLSYFDKIKIIIVDRDPRDVYCDMYNHKSLIYSQGHNEIYSVNNFIKWFRAQRDAESQRGLKGEILKVKFEDLVNDYAVTSEIIKDFIGLDMELDPNKRCFHPEKSIKNIGIYKNHSNKKAIELIDSELNEYYK
;
A
#
# COMPACT_ATOMS: atom_id res chain seq x y z
N MET A 1 25.58 7.41 -22.01
CA MET A 1 24.12 7.55 -21.83
C MET A 1 23.65 6.38 -20.99
N LEU A 2 23.19 6.62 -19.76
CA LEU A 2 22.59 5.56 -18.93
C LEU A 2 21.38 5.00 -19.69
N ASN A 3 21.30 3.67 -19.76
CA ASN A 3 20.20 2.97 -20.43
C ASN A 3 18.90 3.25 -19.65
N LYS A 4 18.20 4.34 -20.00
CA LYS A 4 17.00 4.86 -19.33
C LYS A 4 15.81 3.88 -19.35
N ASN A 5 15.95 2.70 -19.94
CA ASN A 5 14.88 1.72 -20.10
C ASN A 5 14.69 0.76 -18.91
N LYS A 6 15.59 0.73 -17.93
CA LYS A 6 15.47 -0.19 -16.78
C LYS A 6 15.38 0.59 -15.47
N ILE A 7 14.20 0.56 -14.85
CA ILE A 7 13.93 1.14 -13.54
C ILE A 7 14.06 0.08 -12.45
N ASN A 8 14.47 0.48 -11.25
CA ASN A 8 14.44 -0.35 -10.05
C ASN A 8 13.25 0.07 -9.20
N ILE A 9 12.42 -0.89 -8.79
CA ILE A 9 11.26 -0.65 -7.95
C ILE A 9 11.60 -1.16 -6.54
N ILE A 10 11.45 -0.28 -5.56
CA ILE A 10 11.65 -0.59 -4.14
C ILE A 10 10.35 -0.29 -3.41
N SER A 11 9.73 -1.29 -2.76
CA SER A 11 8.64 -1.05 -1.81
C SER A 11 9.23 -0.93 -0.42
N VAL A 12 8.86 0.11 0.31
CA VAL A 12 9.13 0.22 1.75
C VAL A 12 7.79 0.09 2.46
N SER A 13 7.68 -0.93 3.30
CA SER A 13 6.46 -1.24 4.01
C SER A 13 6.76 -1.43 5.49
N GLY A 14 5.74 -1.37 6.32
CA GLY A 14 5.88 -1.63 7.75
C GLY A 14 4.54 -1.91 8.38
N TYR A 15 4.55 -2.41 9.62
CA TYR A 15 3.33 -2.82 10.30
C TYR A 15 2.60 -1.64 10.97
N GLY A 16 2.16 -0.68 10.16
CA GLY A 16 1.62 0.59 10.64
C GLY A 16 2.72 1.44 11.29
N TRP A 17 2.55 1.78 12.58
CA TRP A 17 3.37 2.69 13.41
C TRP A 17 4.84 2.24 13.67
N SER A 18 5.35 1.35 12.82
CA SER A 18 6.72 0.84 12.77
C SER A 18 7.80 1.86 12.38
N GLY A 19 7.43 3.04 11.87
CA GLY A 19 8.42 4.04 11.44
C GLY A 19 9.03 3.79 10.05
N SER A 20 8.33 3.06 9.17
CA SER A 20 8.74 2.83 7.77
C SER A 20 9.10 4.10 6.97
N SER A 21 8.49 5.23 7.30
CA SER A 21 8.82 6.54 6.72
C SER A 21 10.28 6.93 6.92
N ALA A 22 10.94 6.47 7.98
CA ALA A 22 12.37 6.67 8.21
C ALA A 22 13.21 6.06 7.09
N VAL A 23 12.87 4.85 6.64
CA VAL A 23 13.53 4.21 5.50
C VAL A 23 13.16 4.92 4.19
N VAL A 24 11.91 5.35 4.01
CA VAL A 24 11.52 6.15 2.83
C VAL A 24 12.33 7.45 2.75
N ASP A 25 12.49 8.16 3.87
CA ASP A 25 13.28 9.40 3.93
C ASP A 25 14.78 9.13 3.77
N PHE A 26 15.29 8.01 4.28
CA PHE A 26 16.66 7.57 4.01
C PHE A 26 16.87 7.36 2.51
N MET A 27 15.92 6.68 1.85
CA MET A 27 15.94 6.40 0.42
C MET A 27 15.90 7.67 -0.45
N LYS A 28 15.20 8.72 -0.03
CA LYS A 28 15.17 10.02 -0.73
C LYS A 28 16.54 10.71 -0.78
N GLY A 29 17.48 10.32 0.09
CA GLY A 29 18.83 10.87 0.13
C GLY A 29 19.77 10.38 -0.96
N PHE A 30 19.38 9.39 -1.76
CA PHE A 30 20.23 8.84 -2.81
C PHE A 30 20.05 9.55 -4.15
N LYS A 31 21.14 9.63 -4.92
CA LYS A 31 21.08 10.05 -6.33
C LYS A 31 20.20 9.11 -7.14
N ASP A 32 19.62 9.63 -8.23
CA ASP A 32 18.72 8.91 -9.14
C ASP A 32 17.55 8.17 -8.46
N THR A 33 17.16 8.61 -7.27
CA THR A 33 16.12 7.97 -6.46
C THR A 33 15.00 8.96 -6.18
N LYS A 34 13.75 8.53 -6.39
CA LYS A 34 12.57 9.32 -6.07
C LYS A 34 11.50 8.43 -5.45
N ALA A 35 10.97 8.86 -4.32
CA ALA A 35 9.80 8.27 -3.70
C ALA A 35 8.52 8.95 -4.23
N ILE A 36 7.49 8.15 -4.47
CA ILE A 36 6.13 8.67 -4.65
C ILE A 36 5.71 9.29 -3.31
N GLU A 37 5.26 10.54 -3.34
CA GLU A 37 5.02 11.35 -2.13
C GLU A 37 3.83 10.86 -1.30
N THR A 38 2.92 10.10 -1.92
CA THR A 38 1.75 9.50 -1.29
C THR A 38 1.91 7.98 -1.21
N GLU A 39 1.26 7.35 -0.24
CA GLU A 39 1.20 5.89 -0.17
C GLU A 39 0.70 5.29 -1.50
N PHE A 40 1.33 4.21 -1.92
CA PHE A 40 0.96 3.52 -3.16
C PHE A 40 -0.23 2.56 -2.92
N ARG A 41 -1.44 3.06 -3.12
CA ARG A 41 -2.71 2.44 -2.69
C ARG A 41 -3.31 1.46 -3.69
N LEU A 42 -2.93 1.57 -4.96
CA LEU A 42 -3.54 0.87 -6.10
C LEU A 42 -3.64 -0.66 -5.94
N LEU A 43 -2.71 -1.27 -5.20
CA LEU A 43 -2.69 -2.73 -5.00
C LEU A 43 -3.64 -3.19 -3.90
N LYS A 44 -3.61 -2.50 -2.76
CA LYS A 44 -4.07 -3.03 -1.45
C LYS A 44 -5.37 -2.40 -0.94
N ASP A 45 -5.71 -1.21 -1.40
CA ASP A 45 -6.94 -0.55 -0.94
C ASP A 45 -8.17 -1.30 -1.50
N PRO A 46 -9.33 -1.23 -0.81
CA PRO A 46 -10.54 -1.91 -1.28
C PRO A 46 -10.90 -1.56 -2.72
N GLY A 47 -11.21 -2.59 -3.51
CA GLY A 47 -11.42 -2.47 -4.96
C GLY A 47 -10.10 -2.39 -5.76
N GLY A 48 -8.95 -2.57 -5.12
CA GLY A 48 -7.62 -2.58 -5.75
C GLY A 48 -7.33 -3.85 -6.56
N ILE A 49 -6.10 -3.94 -7.07
CA ILE A 49 -5.66 -5.07 -7.92
C ILE A 49 -5.82 -6.42 -7.21
N MET A 50 -5.58 -6.49 -5.89
CA MET A 50 -5.72 -7.75 -5.13
C MET A 50 -7.16 -8.26 -5.07
N ASP A 51 -8.12 -7.34 -4.92
CA ASP A 51 -9.56 -7.66 -4.89
C ASP A 51 -10.04 -8.03 -6.29
N LEU A 52 -9.55 -7.31 -7.31
CA LEU A 52 -9.82 -7.62 -8.70
C LEU A 52 -9.33 -9.01 -9.08
N GLU A 53 -8.09 -9.39 -8.70
CA GLU A 53 -7.59 -10.75 -8.92
C GLU A 53 -8.47 -11.81 -8.24
N SER A 54 -8.84 -11.58 -6.97
CA SER A 54 -9.68 -12.50 -6.20
C SER A 54 -11.02 -12.74 -6.87
N ALA A 55 -11.68 -11.67 -7.34
CA ALA A 55 -12.97 -11.79 -8.02
C ALA A 55 -12.84 -12.48 -9.38
N LEU A 56 -11.86 -12.07 -10.20
CA LEU A 56 -11.73 -12.55 -11.58
C LEU A 56 -11.12 -13.96 -11.69
N LEU A 57 -10.37 -14.43 -10.70
CA LEU A 57 -9.66 -15.71 -10.77
C LEU A 57 -10.11 -16.72 -9.72
N ASP A 58 -10.23 -16.30 -8.46
CA ASP A 58 -10.37 -17.24 -7.34
C ASP A 58 -11.85 -17.49 -6.97
N ASN A 59 -12.70 -16.46 -7.08
CA ASN A 59 -14.11 -16.48 -6.68
C ASN A 59 -15.04 -16.08 -7.84
N TRP A 60 -14.78 -16.65 -9.02
CA TRP A 60 -15.41 -16.23 -10.27
C TRP A 60 -16.93 -16.34 -10.24
N ASP A 61 -17.60 -15.22 -10.47
CA ASP A 61 -19.03 -15.12 -10.72
C ASP A 61 -19.29 -13.87 -11.57
N VAL A 62 -20.15 -13.98 -12.58
CA VAL A 62 -20.38 -12.89 -13.55
C VAL A 62 -20.75 -11.57 -12.87
N MET A 63 -21.59 -11.63 -11.84
CA MET A 63 -22.05 -10.45 -11.13
C MET A 63 -20.96 -9.87 -10.23
N LYS A 64 -20.21 -10.73 -9.52
CA LYS A 64 -19.06 -10.31 -8.70
C LYS A 64 -17.95 -9.68 -9.54
N ASN A 65 -17.68 -10.20 -10.73
CA ASN A 65 -16.66 -9.66 -11.64
C ASN A 65 -17.04 -8.26 -12.12
N GLY A 66 -18.29 -8.10 -12.56
CA GLY A 66 -18.82 -6.80 -12.94
C GLY A 66 -18.79 -5.79 -11.79
N LEU A 67 -19.01 -6.22 -10.54
CA LEU A 67 -18.85 -5.36 -9.37
C LEU A 67 -17.39 -5.01 -9.09
N ALA A 68 -16.50 -5.99 -9.06
CA ALA A 68 -15.07 -5.77 -8.79
C ALA A 68 -14.42 -4.83 -9.82
N ILE A 69 -14.79 -4.95 -11.10
CA ILE A 69 -14.33 -4.01 -12.14
C ILE A 69 -14.89 -2.60 -11.91
N ASN A 70 -16.16 -2.47 -11.50
CA ASN A 70 -16.73 -1.16 -11.15
C ASN A 70 -16.10 -0.54 -9.90
N ASP A 71 -15.76 -1.36 -8.89
CA ASP A 71 -15.07 -0.92 -7.68
C ASP A 71 -13.64 -0.48 -8.01
N PHE A 72 -12.94 -1.21 -8.88
CA PHE A 72 -11.64 -0.80 -9.41
C PHE A 72 -11.72 0.50 -10.21
N ILE A 73 -12.71 0.66 -11.10
CA ILE A 73 -12.98 1.92 -11.81
C ILE A 73 -13.20 3.07 -10.81
N THR A 74 -13.96 2.82 -9.74
CA THR A 74 -14.19 3.82 -8.70
C THR A 74 -12.88 4.21 -8.01
N LEU A 75 -12.06 3.23 -7.64
CA LEU A 75 -10.75 3.45 -7.03
C LEU A 75 -9.82 4.25 -7.95
N ILE A 76 -9.63 3.87 -9.22
CA ILE A 76 -8.72 4.58 -10.14
C ILE A 76 -9.15 6.03 -10.36
N ASN A 77 -10.46 6.32 -10.38
CA ASN A 77 -10.95 7.70 -10.49
C ASN A 77 -10.65 8.52 -9.22
N ILE A 78 -10.74 7.89 -8.03
CA ILE A 78 -10.35 8.52 -6.76
C ILE A 78 -8.84 8.73 -6.70
N LEU A 79 -8.04 7.74 -7.13
CA LEU A 79 -6.58 7.85 -7.13
C LEU A 79 -6.10 8.89 -8.15
N ASN A 80 -6.72 8.96 -9.33
CA ASN A 80 -6.35 9.90 -10.38
C ASN A 80 -6.58 11.36 -9.97
N ARG A 81 -7.75 11.66 -9.41
CA ARG A 81 -8.16 13.05 -9.15
C ARG A 81 -7.28 13.71 -8.09
N LYS A 82 -7.11 15.03 -8.23
CA LYS A 82 -6.36 15.84 -7.27
C LYS A 82 -7.03 15.80 -5.90
N HIS A 83 -6.23 15.67 -4.85
CA HIS A 83 -6.71 15.87 -3.49
C HIS A 83 -7.02 17.35 -3.25
N ILE A 84 -8.24 17.64 -2.81
CA ILE A 84 -8.65 18.99 -2.40
C ILE A 84 -8.95 18.93 -0.92
N LYS A 85 -8.08 19.57 -0.11
CA LYS A 85 -8.17 19.60 1.35
C LYS A 85 -9.60 20.01 1.77
N MET A 86 -10.22 19.23 2.66
CA MET A 86 -11.61 19.39 3.17
C MET A 86 -12.78 19.11 2.21
N PHE A 87 -12.56 19.05 0.89
CA PHE A 87 -13.67 18.90 -0.07
C PHE A 87 -13.72 17.54 -0.74
N GLN A 88 -12.56 16.97 -1.09
CA GLN A 88 -12.52 15.75 -1.87
C GLN A 88 -11.23 14.96 -1.64
N MET A 89 -11.40 13.74 -1.13
CA MET A 89 -10.31 12.77 -1.06
C MET A 89 -9.83 12.42 -2.47
N GLY A 90 -8.53 12.38 -2.70
CA GLY A 90 -7.96 11.99 -3.99
C GLY A 90 -6.52 11.51 -3.82
N GLY A 91 -6.06 10.63 -4.70
CA GLY A 91 -4.66 10.14 -4.69
C GLY A 91 -3.70 11.09 -5.40
N SER A 92 -4.22 11.98 -6.26
CA SER A 92 -3.45 12.87 -7.14
C SER A 92 -2.53 12.16 -8.14
N TYR A 93 -2.74 10.87 -8.43
CA TYR A 93 -1.86 10.08 -9.29
C TYR A 93 -1.77 10.63 -10.72
N GLY A 94 -2.85 11.24 -11.22
CA GLY A 94 -2.85 11.93 -12.51
C GLY A 94 -1.89 13.12 -12.59
N VAL A 95 -1.38 13.60 -11.45
CA VAL A 95 -0.43 14.71 -11.37
C VAL A 95 0.90 14.25 -10.76
N THR A 96 0.90 13.37 -9.77
CA THR A 96 2.11 13.00 -9.03
C THR A 96 2.77 11.71 -9.54
N VAL A 97 2.03 10.83 -10.21
CA VAL A 97 2.53 9.52 -10.66
C VAL A 97 2.68 9.50 -12.18
N SER A 98 1.57 9.58 -12.91
CA SER A 98 1.56 9.62 -14.38
C SER A 98 0.44 10.52 -14.86
N ASN A 99 0.73 11.41 -15.82
CA ASN A 99 -0.30 12.22 -16.48
C ASN A 99 -1.31 11.36 -17.26
N ASP A 100 -0.89 10.15 -17.66
CA ASP A 100 -1.69 9.17 -18.39
C ASP A 100 -2.30 8.09 -17.47
N PHE A 101 -2.20 8.25 -16.15
CA PHE A 101 -2.60 7.24 -15.17
C PHE A 101 -4.03 6.71 -15.43
N LEU A 102 -4.99 7.60 -15.67
CA LEU A 102 -6.37 7.19 -15.93
C LEU A 102 -6.51 6.42 -17.25
N ARG A 103 -5.85 6.88 -18.32
CA ARG A 103 -5.84 6.20 -19.62
C ARG A 103 -5.26 4.80 -19.50
N GLN A 104 -4.06 4.69 -18.90
CA GLN A 104 -3.39 3.42 -18.65
C GLN A 104 -4.23 2.47 -17.78
N SER A 105 -4.97 3.00 -16.82
CA SER A 105 -5.88 2.22 -15.98
C SER A 105 -7.05 1.62 -16.78
N TYR A 106 -7.63 2.39 -17.71
CA TYR A 106 -8.69 1.88 -18.58
C TYR A 106 -8.16 0.91 -19.64
N ASP A 107 -6.96 1.15 -20.17
CA ASP A 107 -6.28 0.21 -21.06
C ASP A 107 -6.08 -1.14 -20.36
N TYR A 108 -5.63 -1.13 -19.09
CA TYR A 108 -5.54 -2.33 -18.26
C TYR A 108 -6.89 -3.04 -18.05
N ILE A 109 -7.97 -2.30 -17.79
CA ILE A 109 -9.31 -2.90 -17.69
C ILE A 109 -9.70 -3.57 -19.00
N ASN A 110 -9.45 -2.92 -20.14
CA ASN A 110 -9.78 -3.46 -21.45
C ASN A 110 -8.98 -4.73 -21.76
N ASP A 111 -7.72 -4.82 -21.32
CA ASP A 111 -6.90 -6.04 -21.45
C ASP A 111 -7.44 -7.23 -20.64
N LEU A 112 -8.26 -6.97 -19.60
CA LEU A 112 -8.85 -7.99 -18.75
C LEU A 112 -10.30 -8.37 -19.13
N VAL A 113 -10.99 -7.51 -19.87
CA VAL A 113 -12.42 -7.65 -20.17
C VAL A 113 -12.61 -8.32 -21.52
N ASP A 114 -13.38 -9.42 -21.56
CA ASP A 114 -13.68 -10.11 -22.81
C ASP A 114 -14.75 -9.38 -23.61
N PHE A 115 -15.83 -8.98 -22.95
CA PHE A 115 -16.90 -8.19 -23.54
C PHE A 115 -17.72 -7.44 -22.49
N LYS A 116 -18.54 -6.49 -22.95
CA LYS A 116 -19.47 -5.74 -22.12
C LYS A 116 -20.90 -6.02 -22.56
N PHE A 117 -21.84 -6.02 -21.62
CA PHE A 117 -23.26 -6.17 -21.93
C PHE A 117 -24.11 -5.28 -21.02
N ASN A 118 -25.32 -4.98 -21.47
CA ASN A 118 -26.26 -4.17 -20.71
C ASN A 118 -27.15 -5.07 -19.85
N GLY A 119 -27.22 -4.80 -18.54
CA GLY A 119 -28.09 -5.55 -17.63
C GLY A 119 -28.65 -4.72 -16.49
N ASP A 120 -29.73 -5.21 -15.89
CA ASP A 120 -30.38 -4.59 -14.73
C ASP A 120 -30.49 -5.63 -13.62
N SER A 121 -29.52 -5.62 -12.71
CA SER A 121 -29.49 -6.53 -11.55
C SER A 121 -29.50 -5.75 -10.25
N LEU A 122 -30.23 -6.28 -9.26
CA LEU A 122 -30.36 -5.71 -7.92
C LEU A 122 -29.02 -5.53 -7.22
N ILE A 123 -28.02 -6.36 -7.51
CA ILE A 123 -26.73 -6.31 -6.82
C ILE A 123 -25.99 -4.98 -7.09
N PHE A 124 -26.22 -4.37 -8.26
CA PHE A 124 -25.65 -3.07 -8.60
C PHE A 124 -26.37 -1.89 -7.93
N ASP A 125 -27.50 -2.15 -7.27
CA ASP A 125 -28.27 -1.15 -6.56
C ASP A 125 -27.87 -1.02 -5.09
N TYR A 126 -27.12 -2.00 -4.54
CA TYR A 126 -26.78 -2.03 -3.12
C TYR A 126 -25.90 -0.87 -2.67
N SER A 127 -25.11 -0.30 -3.59
CA SER A 127 -24.28 0.87 -3.32
C SER A 127 -24.98 2.20 -3.60
N LEU A 128 -26.21 2.19 -4.13
CA LEU A 128 -26.95 3.41 -4.44
C LEU A 128 -27.53 4.04 -3.17
N SER A 129 -27.33 5.35 -3.03
CA SER A 129 -28.07 6.14 -2.04
C SER A 129 -29.58 6.12 -2.31
N ARG A 130 -30.38 6.42 -1.28
CA ARG A 130 -31.85 6.51 -1.39
C ARG A 130 -32.31 7.41 -2.55
N PHE A 131 -31.60 8.52 -2.77
CA PHE A 131 -31.88 9.46 -3.85
C PHE A 131 -31.52 8.88 -5.23
N GLN A 132 -30.34 8.27 -5.38
CA GLN A 132 -29.95 7.60 -6.62
C GLN A 132 -30.88 6.45 -6.98
N TYR A 133 -31.28 5.66 -6.00
CA TYR A 133 -32.24 4.57 -6.18
C TYR A 133 -33.63 5.09 -6.59
N PHE A 134 -34.09 6.17 -5.96
CA PHE A 134 -35.33 6.85 -6.37
C PHE A 134 -35.25 7.33 -7.83
N LEU A 135 -34.16 8.00 -8.23
CA LEU A 135 -33.94 8.44 -9.62
C LEU A 135 -33.91 7.26 -10.60
N LYS A 136 -33.25 6.15 -10.23
CA LYS A 136 -33.27 4.91 -11.02
C LYS A 136 -34.70 4.43 -11.25
N ARG A 137 -35.53 4.37 -10.19
CA ARG A 137 -36.93 3.94 -10.28
C ARG A 137 -37.77 4.85 -11.17
N VAL A 138 -37.58 6.17 -11.06
CA VAL A 138 -38.26 7.14 -11.94
C VAL A 138 -37.86 6.91 -13.39
N ARG A 139 -36.55 6.80 -13.69
CA ARG A 139 -36.06 6.53 -15.05
C ARG A 139 -36.60 5.23 -15.62
N LYS A 140 -36.59 4.14 -14.85
CA LYS A 140 -37.14 2.85 -15.29
C LYS A 140 -38.64 2.93 -15.61
N ARG A 141 -39.40 3.70 -14.83
CA ARG A 141 -40.85 3.89 -15.04
C ARG A 141 -41.17 4.78 -16.25
N VAL A 142 -40.44 5.87 -16.42
CA VAL A 142 -40.72 6.90 -17.44
C VAL A 142 -40.07 6.58 -18.77
N LEU A 143 -38.80 6.15 -18.76
CA LEU A 143 -38.02 5.93 -19.98
C LEU A 143 -38.02 4.48 -20.45
N ARG A 144 -38.57 3.54 -19.65
CA ARG A 144 -38.50 2.07 -19.87
C ARG A 144 -37.08 1.57 -20.18
N ALA A 145 -36.07 2.36 -19.82
CA ALA A 145 -34.67 2.15 -20.14
C ALA A 145 -33.87 2.39 -18.87
N TYR A 146 -33.43 1.30 -18.27
CA TYR A 146 -32.33 1.32 -17.32
C TYR A 146 -31.58 0.02 -17.48
N ALA A 147 -30.43 0.09 -18.14
CA ALA A 147 -29.46 -0.98 -18.16
C ALA A 147 -28.10 -0.37 -17.82
N LYS A 148 -27.39 -1.02 -16.92
CA LYS A 148 -26.02 -0.67 -16.58
C LYS A 148 -25.10 -1.50 -17.45
N GLU A 149 -24.01 -0.89 -17.91
CA GLU A 149 -22.93 -1.64 -18.54
C GLU A 149 -22.29 -2.56 -17.49
N ILE A 150 -22.29 -3.86 -17.79
CA ILE A 150 -21.71 -4.91 -16.98
C ILE A 150 -20.52 -5.49 -17.74
N TYR A 151 -19.45 -5.73 -17.02
CA TYR A 151 -18.21 -6.28 -17.56
C TYR A 151 -18.22 -7.79 -17.39
N PHE A 152 -18.07 -8.52 -18.49
CA PHE A 152 -17.73 -9.93 -18.46
C PHE A 152 -16.21 -10.07 -18.59
N SER A 153 -15.61 -10.80 -17.67
CA SER A 153 -14.17 -10.99 -17.61
C SER A 153 -13.86 -12.37 -17.03
N LYS A 154 -13.07 -13.16 -17.75
CA LYS A 154 -12.53 -14.45 -17.31
C LYS A 154 -11.10 -14.66 -17.83
N PRO A 155 -10.14 -13.78 -17.45
CA PRO A 155 -8.75 -13.95 -17.85
C PRO A 155 -8.16 -15.22 -17.25
N SER A 156 -7.17 -15.80 -17.92
CA SER A 156 -6.31 -16.79 -17.26
C SER A 156 -5.43 -16.10 -16.22
N ARG A 157 -4.92 -16.85 -15.23
CA ARG A 157 -3.99 -16.30 -14.23
C ARG A 157 -2.73 -15.71 -14.87
N GLU A 158 -2.25 -16.31 -15.95
CA GLU A 158 -1.11 -15.79 -16.70
C GLU A 158 -1.45 -14.48 -17.44
N ALA A 159 -2.62 -14.41 -18.08
CA ALA A 159 -3.09 -13.20 -18.76
C ALA A 159 -3.26 -12.04 -17.77
N PHE A 160 -3.92 -12.29 -16.63
CA PHE A 160 -4.05 -11.32 -15.55
C PHE A 160 -2.68 -10.82 -15.09
N ARG A 161 -1.77 -11.74 -14.74
CA ARG A 161 -0.42 -11.39 -14.30
C ARG A 161 0.32 -10.52 -15.31
N LYS A 162 0.32 -10.89 -16.59
CA LYS A 162 1.01 -10.13 -17.65
C LYS A 162 0.40 -8.74 -17.83
N ALA A 163 -0.93 -8.63 -17.83
CA ALA A 163 -1.63 -7.36 -17.92
C ALA A 163 -1.29 -6.46 -16.72
N THR A 164 -1.30 -7.01 -15.50
CA THR A 164 -0.95 -6.27 -14.27
C THR A 164 0.51 -5.81 -14.28
N GLN A 165 1.44 -6.69 -14.66
CA GLN A 165 2.87 -6.36 -14.76
C GLN A 165 3.11 -5.26 -15.79
N SER A 166 2.47 -5.35 -16.96
CA SER A 166 2.54 -4.34 -18.02
C SER A 166 2.01 -2.99 -17.52
N TYR A 167 0.82 -3.00 -16.89
CA TYR A 167 0.18 -1.81 -16.36
C TYR A 167 1.03 -1.10 -15.31
N LEU A 168 1.50 -1.81 -14.27
CA LEU A 168 2.35 -1.22 -13.23
C LEU A 168 3.68 -0.74 -13.80
N SER A 169 4.27 -1.48 -14.75
CA SER A 169 5.51 -1.07 -15.42
C SER A 169 5.31 0.23 -16.21
N CYS A 170 4.20 0.41 -16.92
CA CYS A 170 3.88 1.66 -17.62
C CYS A 170 3.73 2.83 -16.63
N VAL A 171 2.90 2.68 -15.60
CA VAL A 171 2.65 3.73 -14.60
C VAL A 171 3.94 4.18 -13.90
N LEU A 172 4.77 3.22 -13.49
CA LEU A 172 6.00 3.51 -12.77
C LEU A 172 7.14 4.02 -13.67
N ARG A 173 7.16 3.62 -14.95
CA ARG A 173 8.10 4.20 -15.93
C ARG A 173 7.78 5.66 -16.21
N ASP A 174 6.51 6.03 -16.32
CA ASP A 174 6.13 7.43 -16.47
C ASP A 174 6.58 8.29 -15.29
N PHE A 175 6.40 7.79 -14.07
CA PHE A 175 6.91 8.44 -12.87
C PHE A 175 8.43 8.61 -12.91
N ALA A 176 9.16 7.55 -13.23
CA ALA A 176 10.61 7.57 -13.32
C ALA A 176 11.10 8.57 -14.38
N ASN A 177 10.47 8.58 -15.56
CA ASN A 177 10.79 9.49 -16.65
C ASN A 177 10.52 10.95 -16.25
N LYS A 178 9.38 11.22 -15.62
CA LYS A 178 9.00 12.55 -15.13
C LYS A 178 9.99 13.12 -14.12
N HIS A 179 10.55 12.27 -13.27
CA HIS A 179 11.48 12.67 -12.20
C HIS A 179 12.95 12.41 -12.55
N GLU A 180 13.24 11.97 -13.78
CA GLU A 180 14.58 11.62 -14.26
C GLU A 180 15.32 10.69 -13.30
N CYS A 181 14.62 9.73 -12.69
CA CYS A 181 15.18 8.82 -11.70
C CYS A 181 15.25 7.38 -12.24
N ARG A 182 16.16 6.58 -11.68
CA ARG A 182 16.28 5.14 -11.96
C ARG A 182 15.63 4.28 -10.88
N ASN A 183 15.58 4.78 -9.65
CA ASN A 183 15.05 4.07 -8.50
C ASN A 183 13.73 4.72 -8.07
N VAL A 184 12.66 3.96 -8.16
CA VAL A 184 11.31 4.36 -7.75
C VAL A 184 11.00 3.71 -6.42
N VAL A 185 10.78 4.53 -5.41
CA VAL A 185 10.43 4.09 -4.05
C VAL A 185 8.93 4.22 -3.85
N LEU A 186 8.28 3.12 -3.49
CA LEU A 186 6.86 3.05 -3.21
C LEU A 186 6.65 2.92 -1.71
N ASP A 187 6.01 3.92 -1.12
CA ASP A 187 5.64 3.89 0.31
C ASP A 187 4.39 3.05 0.51
N GLN A 188 4.47 2.05 1.39
CA GLN A 188 3.37 1.16 1.78
C GLN A 188 2.64 0.48 0.60
N ALA A 189 3.32 0.21 -0.52
CA ALA A 189 2.70 -0.41 -1.70
C ALA A 189 2.26 -1.85 -1.45
N ILE A 190 3.15 -2.62 -0.83
CA ILE A 190 2.95 -4.04 -0.56
C ILE A 190 2.60 -4.22 0.91
N PRO A 191 1.40 -4.71 1.24
CA PRO A 191 1.06 -5.02 2.62
C PRO A 191 1.98 -6.16 3.12
N ALA A 192 2.57 -5.99 4.30
CA ALA A 192 3.45 -7.00 4.90
C ALA A 192 2.75 -8.36 5.08
N SER A 193 1.43 -8.35 5.26
CA SER A 193 0.60 -9.55 5.39
C SER A 193 0.35 -10.31 4.07
N ASN A 194 0.65 -9.74 2.90
CA ASN A 194 0.37 -10.38 1.60
C ASN A 194 1.47 -10.16 0.55
N ILE A 195 2.72 -10.32 0.98
CA ILE A 195 3.90 -10.07 0.14
C ILE A 195 3.95 -11.02 -1.06
N LYS A 196 3.74 -12.32 -0.84
CA LYS A 196 3.86 -13.35 -1.88
C LYS A 196 2.94 -13.07 -3.08
N LYS A 197 1.68 -12.69 -2.82
CA LYS A 197 0.73 -12.34 -3.88
C LYS A 197 1.19 -11.08 -4.62
N SER A 198 1.59 -10.05 -3.86
CA SER A 198 2.02 -8.75 -4.40
C SER A 198 3.27 -8.85 -5.29
N LEU A 199 4.22 -9.72 -4.95
CA LEU A 199 5.45 -9.92 -5.74
C LEU A 199 5.14 -10.32 -7.18
N SER A 200 4.07 -11.10 -7.40
CA SER A 200 3.70 -11.57 -8.73
C SER A 200 3.27 -10.46 -9.70
N TYR A 201 2.88 -9.29 -9.17
CA TYR A 201 2.46 -8.13 -9.95
C TYR A 201 3.62 -7.33 -10.55
N PHE A 202 4.84 -7.61 -10.11
CA PHE A 202 6.04 -6.94 -10.60
C PHE A 202 6.93 -7.94 -11.35
N ASP A 203 7.63 -7.47 -12.38
CA ASP A 203 8.70 -8.26 -13.01
C ASP A 203 9.90 -8.40 -12.08
N LYS A 204 10.29 -7.29 -11.44
CA LYS A 204 11.31 -7.24 -10.39
C LYS A 204 10.98 -6.13 -9.39
N ILE A 205 11.03 -6.46 -8.11
CA ILE A 205 10.85 -5.52 -7.01
C ILE A 205 11.69 -5.97 -5.81
N LYS A 206 12.22 -5.01 -5.05
CA LYS A 206 12.82 -5.23 -3.74
C LYS A 206 11.91 -4.67 -2.65
N ILE A 207 11.79 -5.38 -1.54
CA ILE A 207 10.87 -5.02 -0.46
C ILE A 207 11.68 -4.85 0.82
N ILE A 208 11.55 -3.68 1.44
CA ILE A 208 12.09 -3.43 2.78
C ILE A 208 10.91 -3.39 3.73
N ILE A 209 10.94 -4.24 4.75
CA ILE A 209 9.94 -4.29 5.81
C ILE A 209 10.56 -3.71 7.06
N VAL A 210 9.96 -2.63 7.56
CA VAL A 210 10.39 -1.98 8.79
C VAL A 210 9.57 -2.50 9.96
N ASP A 211 10.27 -2.97 10.99
CA ASP A 211 9.69 -3.36 12.27
C ASP A 211 10.23 -2.47 13.39
N ARG A 212 9.57 -2.48 14.55
CA ARG A 212 9.88 -1.60 15.68
C ARG A 212 9.42 -2.24 16.98
N ASP A 213 10.08 -1.87 18.07
CA ASP A 213 9.73 -2.32 19.42
C ASP A 213 8.22 -2.14 19.70
N PRO A 214 7.48 -3.22 20.02
CA PRO A 214 6.04 -3.18 20.28
C PRO A 214 5.67 -2.21 21.40
N ARG A 215 6.53 -1.99 22.39
CA ARG A 215 6.29 -1.07 23.51
C ARG A 215 6.30 0.38 23.01
N ASP A 216 7.25 0.71 22.13
CA ASP A 216 7.31 2.03 21.50
C ASP A 216 6.15 2.21 20.50
N VAL A 217 5.82 1.20 19.70
CA VAL A 217 4.66 1.23 18.80
C VAL A 217 3.37 1.51 19.57
N TYR A 218 3.13 0.81 20.69
CA TYR A 218 1.97 1.03 21.54
C TYR A 218 1.92 2.47 22.07
N CYS A 219 3.03 2.98 22.62
CA CYS A 219 3.12 4.34 23.13
C CYS A 219 2.89 5.39 22.05
N ASP A 220 3.41 5.18 20.85
CA ASP A 220 3.24 6.11 19.73
C ASP A 220 1.77 6.20 19.32
N MET A 221 1.10 5.04 19.20
CA MET A 221 -0.34 4.97 18.95
C MET A 221 -1.16 5.62 20.07
N TYR A 222 -0.77 5.41 21.34
CA TYR A 222 -1.42 6.01 22.50
C TYR A 222 -1.33 7.54 22.44
N ASN A 223 -0.12 8.07 22.26
CA ASN A 223 0.16 9.50 22.24
C ASN A 223 -0.59 10.22 21.11
N HIS A 224 -0.76 9.55 19.97
CA HIS A 224 -1.50 10.07 18.83
C HIS A 224 -3.00 9.73 18.83
N LYS A 225 -3.54 9.23 19.96
CA LYS A 225 -4.96 8.85 20.10
C LYS A 225 -5.45 7.91 18.99
N SER A 226 -4.55 7.06 18.52
CA SER A 226 -4.71 6.15 17.38
C SER A 226 -4.65 4.69 17.82
N LEU A 227 -4.72 4.42 19.13
CA LEU A 227 -4.84 3.08 19.65
C LEU A 227 -6.11 2.43 19.12
N ILE A 228 -5.93 1.24 18.57
CA ILE A 228 -7.04 0.47 18.03
C ILE A 228 -7.92 0.06 19.21
N TYR A 229 -9.23 0.30 19.09
CA TYR A 229 -10.23 -0.06 20.11
C TYR A 229 -10.13 0.72 21.44
N SER A 230 -9.51 1.91 21.46
CA SER A 230 -9.42 2.73 22.68
C SER A 230 -10.71 3.49 23.04
N GLN A 231 -11.69 3.58 22.13
CA GLN A 231 -12.89 4.39 22.33
C GLN A 231 -13.87 3.68 23.29
N GLY A 232 -14.03 4.23 24.50
CA GLY A 232 -15.05 3.77 25.47
C GLY A 232 -14.69 2.52 26.27
N HIS A 233 -13.48 1.99 26.13
CA HIS A 233 -13.02 0.79 26.84
C HIS A 233 -11.94 1.11 27.89
N ASN A 234 -11.78 0.22 28.87
CA ASN A 234 -10.69 0.35 29.84
C ASN A 234 -9.32 0.09 29.19
N GLU A 235 -8.27 0.57 29.86
CA GLU A 235 -6.92 0.57 29.30
C GLU A 235 -6.35 -0.85 29.13
N ILE A 236 -6.67 -1.78 30.04
CA ILE A 236 -6.24 -3.19 29.95
C ILE A 236 -6.86 -3.89 28.72
N TYR A 237 -8.12 -3.59 28.40
CA TYR A 237 -8.77 -4.12 27.19
C TYR A 237 -8.06 -3.61 25.92
N SER A 238 -7.67 -2.34 25.92
CA SER A 238 -6.94 -1.73 24.80
C SER A 238 -5.56 -2.37 24.59
N VAL A 239 -4.82 -2.67 25.67
CA VAL A 239 -3.51 -3.34 25.61
C VAL A 239 -3.63 -4.76 25.06
N ASN A 240 -4.59 -5.55 25.54
CA ASN A 240 -4.79 -6.92 25.05
C ASN A 240 -5.16 -6.96 23.56
N ASN A 241 -5.98 -6.02 23.09
CA ASN A 241 -6.29 -5.91 21.68
C ASN A 241 -5.09 -5.45 20.85
N PHE A 242 -4.27 -4.54 21.37
CA PHE A 242 -3.01 -4.17 20.75
C PHE A 242 -2.10 -5.40 20.59
N ILE A 243 -1.92 -6.22 21.63
CA ILE A 243 -1.09 -7.43 21.58
C ILE A 243 -1.58 -8.40 20.50
N LYS A 244 -2.90 -8.66 20.45
CA LYS A 244 -3.52 -9.50 19.42
C LYS A 244 -3.30 -8.95 18.02
N TRP A 245 -3.53 -7.65 17.82
CA TRP A 245 -3.31 -6.98 16.55
C TRP A 245 -1.84 -7.05 16.12
N PHE A 246 -0.91 -6.77 17.04
CA PHE A 246 0.52 -6.77 16.76
C PHE A 246 0.99 -8.15 16.29
N ARG A 247 0.64 -9.23 17.01
CA ARG A 247 0.95 -10.62 16.62
C ARG A 247 0.33 -10.96 15.27
N ALA A 248 -0.96 -10.70 15.08
CA ALA A 248 -1.66 -11.06 13.84
C ALA A 248 -1.02 -10.45 12.58
N GLN A 249 -0.47 -9.23 12.67
CA GLN A 249 0.23 -8.60 11.56
C GLN A 249 1.54 -9.31 11.20
N ARG A 250 2.28 -9.84 12.18
CA ARG A 250 3.53 -10.58 11.97
C ARG A 250 3.30 -12.05 11.64
N ASP A 251 2.28 -12.69 12.21
CA ASP A 251 1.95 -14.09 11.92
C ASP A 251 1.44 -14.31 10.50
N ALA A 252 0.79 -13.28 9.92
CA ALA A 252 0.37 -13.30 8.52
C ALA A 252 1.57 -13.36 7.54
N GLU A 253 2.80 -13.17 8.02
CA GLU A 253 4.01 -13.28 7.22
C GLU A 253 4.41 -14.75 6.93
N SER A 254 3.94 -15.28 5.81
CA SER A 254 4.61 -16.45 5.22
C SER A 254 5.70 -15.99 4.24
N GLN A 255 6.90 -15.72 4.76
CA GLN A 255 8.08 -15.37 3.94
C GLN A 255 8.88 -16.59 3.45
N ARG A 256 8.34 -17.81 3.65
CA ARG A 256 9.01 -19.04 3.24
C ARG A 256 9.24 -19.02 1.73
N GLY A 257 10.51 -19.03 1.33
CA GLY A 257 10.93 -19.09 -0.07
C GLY A 257 11.15 -17.73 -0.76
N LEU A 258 11.09 -16.61 -0.04
CA LEU A 258 11.28 -15.25 -0.59
C LEU A 258 12.68 -14.67 -0.30
N LYS A 259 13.71 -15.53 -0.33
CA LYS A 259 15.08 -15.15 0.03
C LYS A 259 15.70 -14.34 -1.11
N GLY A 260 15.95 -13.05 -0.88
CA GLY A 260 16.66 -12.15 -1.80
C GLY A 260 15.82 -10.97 -2.30
N GLU A 261 14.49 -11.05 -2.21
CA GLU A 261 13.56 -9.97 -2.56
C GLU A 261 13.12 -9.14 -1.36
N ILE A 262 13.35 -9.62 -0.14
CA ILE A 262 12.89 -9.00 1.11
C ILE A 262 14.08 -8.75 2.05
N LEU A 263 14.14 -7.54 2.60
CA LEU A 263 15.01 -7.16 3.71
C LEU A 263 14.13 -6.71 4.89
N LYS A 264 14.40 -7.24 6.07
CA LYS A 264 13.83 -6.73 7.32
C LYS A 264 14.80 -5.76 7.97
N VAL A 265 14.30 -4.63 8.44
CA VAL A 265 15.08 -3.59 9.13
C VAL A 265 14.34 -3.23 10.41
N LYS A 266 15.03 -3.25 11.56
CA LYS A 266 14.49 -2.66 12.78
C LYS A 266 14.68 -1.15 12.72
N PHE A 267 13.66 -0.38 13.09
CA PHE A 267 13.73 1.07 13.18
C PHE A 267 14.86 1.51 14.11
N GLU A 268 15.05 0.79 15.21
CA GLU A 268 16.10 1.02 16.19
C GLU A 268 17.50 0.90 15.58
N ASP A 269 17.74 -0.12 14.74
CA ASP A 269 19.04 -0.34 14.08
C ASP A 269 19.34 0.77 13.08
N LEU A 270 18.33 1.27 12.36
CA LEU A 270 18.51 2.39 11.42
C LEU A 270 18.91 3.69 12.14
N VAL A 271 18.43 3.88 13.37
CA VAL A 271 18.66 5.10 14.15
C VAL A 271 19.95 5.01 14.96
N ASN A 272 20.16 3.89 15.68
CA ASN A 272 21.30 3.71 16.58
C ASN A 272 22.57 3.30 15.83
N ASP A 273 22.43 2.39 14.85
CA ASP A 273 23.54 1.82 14.08
C ASP A 273 23.50 2.29 12.62
N TYR A 274 23.25 3.58 12.42
CA TYR A 274 22.96 4.18 11.11
C TYR A 274 23.95 3.79 10.01
N ALA A 275 25.26 3.81 10.28
CA ALA A 275 26.28 3.48 9.28
C ALA A 275 26.16 2.02 8.83
N VAL A 276 26.05 1.08 9.77
CA VAL A 276 25.96 -0.37 9.49
C VAL A 276 24.65 -0.68 8.77
N THR A 277 23.52 -0.19 9.29
CA THR A 277 22.20 -0.44 8.71
C THR A 277 22.07 0.19 7.32
N SER A 278 22.69 1.36 7.10
CA SER A 278 22.73 2.00 5.78
C SER A 278 23.43 1.15 4.74
N GLU A 279 24.59 0.55 5.06
CA GLU A 279 25.30 -0.33 4.14
C GLU A 279 24.49 -1.60 3.82
N ILE A 280 23.86 -2.22 4.84
CA ILE A 280 22.98 -3.38 4.62
C ILE A 280 21.85 -3.06 3.63
N ILE A 281 21.20 -1.90 3.78
CA ILE A 281 20.13 -1.47 2.87
C ILE A 281 20.69 -1.21 1.46
N LYS A 282 21.85 -0.58 1.33
CA LYS A 282 22.49 -0.33 0.02
C LYS A 282 22.85 -1.62 -0.70
N ASP A 283 23.51 -2.55 0.00
CA ASP A 283 23.90 -3.86 -0.52
C ASP A 283 22.67 -4.65 -0.96
N PHE A 284 21.62 -4.64 -0.14
CA PHE A 284 20.35 -5.27 -0.48
C PHE A 284 19.72 -4.67 -1.73
N ILE A 285 19.73 -3.35 -1.90
CA ILE A 285 19.18 -2.68 -3.09
C ILE A 285 20.07 -2.89 -4.32
N GLY A 286 21.35 -3.17 -4.14
CA GLY A 286 22.27 -3.69 -5.16
C GLY A 286 22.60 -2.67 -6.25
N LEU A 287 22.90 -1.44 -5.86
CA LEU A 287 23.25 -0.34 -6.75
C LEU A 287 24.38 0.48 -6.12
N ASP A 288 25.22 1.10 -6.95
CA ASP A 288 26.11 2.20 -6.57
C ASP A 288 25.27 3.43 -6.19
N MET A 289 24.50 3.32 -5.12
CA MET A 289 23.67 4.39 -4.61
C MET A 289 24.57 5.39 -3.91
N GLU A 290 25.03 6.36 -4.69
CA GLU A 290 25.71 7.52 -4.14
C GLU A 290 24.70 8.35 -3.34
N LEU A 291 25.04 8.63 -2.08
CA LEU A 291 24.33 9.64 -1.30
C LEU A 291 24.50 10.99 -2.00
N ASP A 292 23.40 11.73 -2.12
CA ASP A 292 23.45 13.13 -2.52
C ASP A 292 23.66 13.96 -1.23
N PRO A 293 24.85 14.57 -1.04
CA PRO A 293 25.16 15.32 0.19
C PRO A 293 24.18 16.49 0.42
N ASN A 294 23.49 16.95 -0.63
CA ASN A 294 22.53 18.05 -0.56
C ASN A 294 21.07 17.59 -0.34
N LYS A 295 20.79 16.28 -0.32
CA LYS A 295 19.41 15.74 -0.19
C LYS A 295 19.21 14.87 1.04
N ARG A 296 19.98 15.06 2.11
CA ARG A 296 19.76 14.31 3.35
C ARG A 296 18.37 14.61 3.92
N CYS A 297 17.42 13.68 3.71
CA CYS A 297 16.05 13.77 4.23
C CYS A 297 15.89 13.03 5.56
N PHE A 298 16.73 12.04 5.85
CA PHE A 298 16.71 11.30 7.12
C PHE A 298 17.79 11.77 8.10
N HIS A 299 17.38 11.91 9.35
CA HIS A 299 18.16 12.45 10.45
C HIS A 299 18.02 11.52 11.68
N PRO A 300 18.93 10.55 11.87
CA PRO A 300 18.92 9.66 13.04
C PRO A 300 18.83 10.43 14.35
N GLU A 301 19.53 11.56 14.45
CA GLU A 301 19.57 12.44 15.62
C GLU A 301 18.21 13.06 15.97
N LYS A 302 17.30 13.20 15.00
CA LYS A 302 15.92 13.66 15.24
C LYS A 302 14.98 12.50 15.58
N SER A 303 15.29 11.30 15.09
CA SER A 303 14.49 10.09 15.24
C SER A 303 14.75 9.35 16.56
N ILE A 304 15.92 9.56 17.19
CA ILE A 304 16.29 8.95 18.47
C ILE A 304 15.26 9.17 19.58
N LYS A 305 14.55 10.31 19.56
CA LYS A 305 13.48 10.63 20.52
C LYS A 305 12.28 9.67 20.45
N ASN A 306 12.16 8.89 19.38
CA ASN A 306 11.09 7.92 19.17
C ASN A 306 11.50 6.52 19.65
N ILE A 307 12.69 6.35 20.23
CA ILE A 307 13.16 5.07 20.79
C ILE A 307 13.10 5.14 22.31
N GLY A 308 12.55 4.08 22.92
CA GLY A 308 12.39 3.99 24.37
C GLY A 308 11.37 4.95 24.94
N ILE A 309 10.42 5.45 24.14
CA ILE A 309 9.32 6.31 24.60
C ILE A 309 8.45 5.60 25.64
N TYR A 310 8.39 4.27 25.60
CA TYR A 310 7.71 3.46 26.61
C TYR A 310 8.22 3.69 28.04
N LYS A 311 9.49 4.10 28.21
CA LYS A 311 10.09 4.38 29.52
C LYS A 311 9.38 5.52 30.25
N ASN A 312 8.74 6.43 29.52
CA ASN A 312 8.00 7.57 30.08
C ASN A 312 6.49 7.35 30.12
N HIS A 313 5.98 6.18 29.71
CA HIS A 313 4.55 5.93 29.78
C HIS A 313 4.07 5.83 31.23
N SER A 314 2.98 6.56 31.53
CA SER A 314 2.26 6.53 32.80
C SER A 314 1.78 5.14 33.24
N ASN A 315 1.30 4.31 32.31
CA ASN A 315 0.81 2.98 32.65
C ASN A 315 1.92 1.92 32.52
N LYS A 316 2.64 1.69 33.60
CA LYS A 316 3.71 0.67 33.67
C LYS A 316 3.20 -0.75 33.50
N LYS A 317 2.03 -1.07 34.03
CA LYS A 317 1.41 -2.41 33.90
C LYS A 317 1.10 -2.76 32.45
N ALA A 318 0.67 -1.79 31.65
CA ALA A 318 0.46 -1.97 30.22
C ALA A 318 1.76 -2.36 29.50
N ILE A 319 2.85 -1.64 29.81
CA ILE A 319 4.17 -1.90 29.23
C ILE A 319 4.72 -3.26 29.68
N GLU A 320 4.61 -3.61 30.96
CA GLU A 320 5.02 -4.92 31.50
C GLU A 320 4.28 -6.07 30.81
N LEU A 321 2.97 -5.90 30.54
CA LEU A 321 2.19 -6.91 29.83
C LEU A 321 2.62 -7.05 28.36
N ILE A 322 2.89 -5.93 27.68
CA ILE A 322 3.43 -5.96 26.31
C ILE A 322 4.82 -6.61 26.30
N ASP A 323 5.66 -6.31 27.29
CA ASP A 323 6.99 -6.87 27.45
C ASP A 323 6.94 -8.39 27.64
N SER A 324 6.07 -8.88 28.53
CA SER A 324 5.93 -10.32 28.79
C SER A 324 5.40 -11.08 27.56
N GLU A 325 4.47 -10.48 26.81
CA GLU A 325 3.80 -11.14 25.69
C GLU A 325 4.51 -10.97 24.35
N LEU A 326 5.30 -9.93 24.13
CA LEU A 326 5.87 -9.61 22.80
C LEU A 326 7.40 -9.46 22.82
N ASN A 327 8.09 -9.99 23.82
CA ASN A 327 9.54 -9.85 23.91
C ASN A 327 10.34 -10.50 22.78
N GLU A 328 9.77 -11.52 22.13
CA GLU A 328 10.37 -12.17 20.98
C GLU A 328 10.57 -11.23 19.77
N TYR A 329 9.89 -10.07 19.73
CA TYR A 329 9.95 -9.13 18.61
C TYR A 329 11.04 -8.06 18.74
N TYR A 330 11.63 -7.88 19.92
CA TYR A 330 12.64 -6.85 20.15
C TYR A 330 13.86 -7.31 20.95
N LYS A 331 13.83 -8.51 21.54
CA LYS A 331 15.02 -9.14 22.12
C LYS A 331 16.08 -9.46 21.09
#